data_AF-A0A1H1KTN1-F1
#
_entry.id   AF-A0A1H1KTN1-F1
#
_cell.length_a   1.000
_cell.length_b   1.000
_cell.length_c   1.000
_cell.angle_alpha   90.00
_cell.angle_beta   90.00
_cell.angle_gamma   90.00
#
_symmetry.space_group_name_H-M   'P 1'
#
loop_
_entity.id
_entity.type
_entity.pdbx_description
1 polymer ?
#
loop_
_entity_poly.entity_id
_entity_poly.type
_entity_poly.pdbx_seq_one_letter_code
_entity_poly.pdbx_strand_id
1 'polypeptide(L)'
;MLFATQIMSSTLPGAIVYWDTNGTTAGAGGPTPSGTWSTANGAANKRWSTSSAGTATTSSWTSGNDAVFSAGTDATGAFTVTVSGTQNVSSITVNLGSPTLSSGNINFSTATPNVLVAAGSTLTFGSALTSTSNNLTLGSSAFTGTTVFSANTSLSGTVTLAGGTLTLGGTSSTFGTLNVTGNSTIDFAGTNTLNVTTLTISAGVTLTIQNWTRASDFFYATNWTGATPNVMGSAPMNQVTFNGFTASQTGWDSYDNQIRPNVPEARTYGALLLGALTTVFVGRRLMRRPAGHADIPPDF
;
A
#
# COMPACT_ATOMS: atom_id res chain seq x y z
N MET A 1 24.30 -50.56 -5.76
CA MET A 1 23.57 -49.37 -6.24
C MET A 1 22.62 -48.95 -5.14
N LEU A 2 22.95 -47.88 -4.41
CA LEU A 2 22.12 -47.36 -3.32
C LEU A 2 21.17 -46.32 -3.94
N PHE A 3 19.89 -46.66 -4.06
CA PHE A 3 18.89 -45.70 -4.54
C PHE A 3 18.49 -44.78 -3.39
N ALA A 4 19.03 -43.56 -3.39
CA ALA A 4 18.54 -42.49 -2.54
C ALA A 4 17.10 -42.17 -2.96
N THR A 5 16.14 -42.42 -2.07
CA THR A 5 14.77 -41.93 -2.23
C THR A 5 14.80 -40.43 -2.02
N GLN A 6 14.79 -39.68 -3.13
CA GLN A 6 14.59 -38.23 -3.11
C GLN A 6 13.16 -37.98 -2.64
N ILE A 7 12.99 -37.64 -1.35
CA ILE A 7 11.75 -37.05 -0.86
C ILE A 7 11.66 -35.69 -1.53
N MET A 8 10.96 -35.62 -2.66
CA MET A 8 10.46 -34.37 -3.17
C MET A 8 9.47 -33.84 -2.14
N SER A 9 9.92 -32.94 -1.28
CA SER A 9 9.04 -32.11 -0.45
C SER A 9 8.27 -31.20 -1.40
N SER A 10 7.20 -31.73 -1.98
CA SER A 10 6.16 -30.92 -2.56
C SER A 10 5.41 -30.33 -1.37
N THR A 11 5.57 -29.03 -1.15
CA THR A 11 4.71 -28.29 -0.23
C THR A 11 3.31 -28.35 -0.80
N LEU A 12 2.51 -29.32 -0.37
CA LEU A 12 1.07 -29.32 -0.66
C LEU A 12 0.53 -27.95 -0.23
N PRO A 13 -0.28 -27.27 -1.07
CA PRO A 13 -0.95 -26.05 -0.64
C PRO A 13 -1.78 -26.34 0.62
N GLY A 14 -1.79 -25.39 1.55
CA GLY A 14 -2.55 -25.52 2.79
C GLY A 14 -4.04 -25.75 2.54
N ALA A 15 -4.75 -26.37 3.50
CA ALA A 15 -6.19 -26.51 3.38
C ALA A 15 -6.87 -25.14 3.55
N ILE A 16 -7.93 -24.88 2.79
CA ILE A 16 -8.78 -23.69 2.98
C ILE A 16 -9.72 -23.94 4.15
N VAL A 17 -9.68 -23.06 5.14
CA VAL A 17 -10.56 -23.13 6.31
C VAL A 17 -11.18 -21.77 6.61
N TYR A 18 -12.39 -21.78 7.16
CA TYR A 18 -13.25 -20.62 7.31
C TYR A 18 -13.42 -20.27 8.78
N TRP A 19 -13.33 -18.99 9.12
CA TRP A 19 -13.54 -18.50 10.47
C TRP A 19 -14.99 -18.71 10.91
N ASP A 20 -15.18 -19.42 12.01
CA ASP A 20 -16.48 -19.88 12.50
C ASP A 20 -16.43 -20.02 14.02
N THR A 21 -17.36 -19.37 14.72
CA THR A 21 -17.41 -19.35 16.20
C THR A 21 -18.54 -20.18 16.79
N ASN A 22 -19.44 -20.75 15.97
CA ASN A 22 -20.69 -21.40 16.36
C ASN A 22 -20.81 -22.88 15.93
N GLY A 23 -19.74 -23.48 15.39
CA GLY A 23 -19.61 -24.93 15.29
C GLY A 23 -20.24 -25.50 14.03
N THR A 24 -21.26 -26.35 14.15
CA THR A 24 -21.96 -26.94 12.99
C THR A 24 -23.20 -26.13 12.56
N THR A 25 -23.46 -25.01 13.24
CA THR A 25 -24.60 -24.14 12.92
C THR A 25 -24.19 -23.22 11.78
N ALA A 26 -24.94 -23.24 10.67
CA ALA A 26 -24.63 -22.43 9.50
C ALA A 26 -24.33 -20.96 9.85
N GLY A 27 -23.33 -20.38 9.18
CA GLY A 27 -22.79 -19.06 9.51
C GLY A 27 -21.48 -19.12 10.29
N ALA A 28 -20.93 -17.95 10.60
CA ALA A 28 -19.74 -17.79 11.44
C ALA A 28 -20.06 -17.52 12.92
N GLY A 29 -21.34 -17.37 13.27
CA GLY A 29 -21.80 -17.07 14.62
C GLY A 29 -22.35 -15.66 14.81
N GLY A 30 -22.90 -15.08 13.74
CA GLY A 30 -23.56 -13.78 13.74
C GLY A 30 -22.70 -12.63 13.20
N PRO A 31 -23.18 -11.38 13.33
CA PRO A 31 -22.55 -10.18 12.75
C PRO A 31 -21.11 -9.91 13.17
N THR A 32 -20.72 -10.31 14.38
CA THR A 32 -19.43 -9.95 14.98
C THR A 32 -18.77 -11.16 15.66
N PRO A 33 -18.32 -12.18 14.89
CA PRO A 33 -17.85 -13.45 15.44
C PRO A 33 -16.43 -13.32 16.01
N SER A 34 -16.26 -12.67 17.16
CA SER A 34 -14.96 -12.49 17.81
C SER A 34 -14.46 -13.78 18.45
N GLY A 35 -13.13 -13.98 18.50
CA GLY A 35 -12.55 -15.19 19.09
C GLY A 35 -11.03 -15.27 19.00
N THR A 36 -10.48 -16.39 19.48
CA THR A 36 -9.03 -16.63 19.50
C THR A 36 -8.58 -17.46 18.30
N TRP A 37 -7.58 -16.97 17.58
CA TRP A 37 -6.85 -17.74 16.58
C TRP A 37 -5.65 -18.42 17.24
N SER A 38 -5.71 -19.73 17.40
CA SER A 38 -4.63 -20.52 18.00
C SER A 38 -4.54 -21.94 17.42
N THR A 39 -3.33 -22.50 17.44
CA THR A 39 -3.06 -23.92 17.16
C THR A 39 -3.32 -24.81 18.38
N ALA A 40 -3.43 -24.23 19.59
CA ALA A 40 -3.66 -24.99 20.80
C ALA A 40 -5.04 -25.68 20.76
N ASN A 41 -5.05 -26.98 21.05
CA ASN A 41 -6.28 -27.75 21.11
C ASN A 41 -7.05 -27.41 22.39
N GLY A 42 -8.19 -26.76 22.23
CA GLY A 42 -9.08 -26.38 23.33
C GLY A 42 -10.36 -25.77 22.76
N ALA A 43 -11.51 -25.99 23.41
CA ALA A 43 -12.81 -25.58 22.88
C ALA A 43 -12.86 -24.07 22.54
N ALA A 44 -12.19 -23.23 23.32
CA ALA A 44 -12.10 -21.78 23.07
C ALA A 44 -11.36 -21.40 21.78
N ASN A 45 -10.48 -22.28 21.28
CA ASN A 45 -9.59 -22.05 20.12
C ASN A 45 -10.08 -22.72 18.84
N LYS A 46 -11.13 -23.56 18.92
CA LYS A 46 -11.72 -24.22 17.75
C LYS A 46 -12.59 -23.22 17.00
N ARG A 47 -11.96 -22.47 16.10
CA ARG A 47 -12.56 -21.35 15.35
C ARG A 47 -12.49 -21.49 13.82
N TRP A 48 -12.19 -22.69 13.33
CA TRP A 48 -11.97 -22.95 11.91
C TRP A 48 -12.82 -24.11 11.41
N SER A 49 -13.72 -23.84 10.47
CA SER A 49 -14.56 -24.81 9.78
C SER A 49 -13.94 -25.20 8.44
N THR A 50 -14.14 -26.45 8.01
CA THR A 50 -13.84 -26.88 6.62
C THR A 50 -15.00 -26.61 5.66
N SER A 51 -16.16 -26.20 6.20
CA SER A 51 -17.33 -25.83 5.40
C SER A 51 -17.33 -24.32 5.18
N SER A 52 -17.41 -23.90 3.92
CA SER A 52 -17.59 -22.48 3.57
C SER A 52 -18.91 -21.91 4.10
N ALA A 53 -19.89 -22.76 4.43
CA ALA A 53 -21.17 -22.35 5.01
C ALA A 53 -21.19 -22.40 6.55
N GLY A 54 -20.11 -22.83 7.22
CA GLY A 54 -20.08 -22.96 8.69
C GLY A 54 -20.87 -24.17 9.23
N THR A 55 -21.04 -25.21 8.41
CA THR A 55 -21.85 -26.38 8.77
C THR A 55 -21.02 -27.58 9.26
N ALA A 56 -19.68 -27.47 9.21
CA ALA A 56 -18.77 -28.51 9.67
C ALA A 56 -18.19 -28.18 11.04
N THR A 57 -17.95 -29.20 11.86
CA THR A 57 -17.38 -29.05 13.20
C THR A 57 -16.08 -28.24 13.16
N THR A 58 -16.03 -27.18 13.96
CA THR A 58 -14.85 -26.31 14.07
C THR A 58 -13.67 -27.04 14.72
N SER A 59 -12.47 -26.71 14.24
CA SER A 59 -11.18 -27.21 14.74
C SER A 59 -10.25 -26.06 15.08
N SER A 60 -9.17 -26.36 15.82
CA SER A 60 -8.08 -25.41 16.05
C SER A 60 -7.33 -25.14 14.74
N TRP A 61 -6.60 -24.02 14.67
CA TRP A 61 -5.81 -23.69 13.49
C TRP A 61 -4.75 -24.76 13.22
N THR A 62 -4.59 -25.12 11.95
CA THR A 62 -3.45 -25.92 11.48
C THR A 62 -2.50 -24.98 10.74
N SER A 63 -1.24 -24.92 11.21
CA SER A 63 -0.21 -24.04 10.67
C SER A 63 -0.03 -24.24 9.16
N GLY A 64 -0.01 -23.15 8.39
CA GLY A 64 0.18 -23.16 6.94
C GLY A 64 -1.11 -23.28 6.12
N ASN A 65 -2.27 -23.37 6.75
CA ASN A 65 -3.55 -23.33 6.04
C ASN A 65 -3.83 -21.96 5.38
N ASP A 66 -4.79 -21.96 4.46
CA ASP A 66 -5.39 -20.73 3.92
C ASP A 66 -6.57 -20.31 4.80
N ALA A 67 -6.51 -19.08 5.31
CA ALA A 67 -7.53 -18.54 6.21
C ALA A 67 -8.58 -17.73 5.43
N VAL A 68 -9.85 -18.06 5.62
CA VAL A 68 -10.97 -17.30 5.05
C VAL A 68 -11.83 -16.72 6.16
N PHE A 69 -11.96 -15.39 6.19
CA PHE A 69 -12.89 -14.66 7.04
C PHE A 69 -14.12 -14.28 6.21
N SER A 70 -15.32 -14.78 6.50
CA SER A 70 -15.66 -15.81 7.48
C SER A 70 -16.51 -16.89 6.80
N ALA A 71 -16.86 -17.93 7.56
CA ALA A 71 -17.85 -18.91 7.10
C ALA A 71 -19.23 -18.24 6.92
N GLY A 72 -20.01 -18.74 5.96
CA GLY A 72 -21.35 -18.25 5.70
C GLY A 72 -21.39 -16.79 5.22
N THR A 73 -22.47 -16.08 5.59
CA THR A 73 -22.76 -14.71 5.11
C THR A 73 -23.16 -13.75 6.23
N ASP A 74 -23.11 -14.21 7.47
CA ASP A 74 -23.62 -13.52 8.65
C ASP A 74 -22.58 -12.64 9.34
N ALA A 75 -21.27 -12.82 9.10
CA ALA A 75 -20.19 -12.00 9.65
C ALA A 75 -20.04 -10.64 8.94
N THR A 76 -21.04 -9.77 9.07
CA THR A 76 -21.09 -8.50 8.31
C THR A 76 -20.46 -7.30 9.03
N GLY A 77 -20.20 -7.40 10.33
CA GLY A 77 -19.69 -6.32 11.16
C GLY A 77 -18.17 -6.37 11.37
N ALA A 78 -17.68 -5.42 12.17
CA ALA A 78 -16.31 -5.47 12.69
C ALA A 78 -16.20 -6.42 13.88
N PHE A 79 -15.11 -7.19 13.95
CA PHE A 79 -14.88 -8.12 15.05
C PHE A 79 -13.38 -8.32 15.30
N THR A 80 -13.06 -8.79 16.50
CA THR A 80 -11.66 -8.98 16.91
C THR A 80 -11.30 -10.45 16.90
N VAL A 81 -10.22 -10.75 16.19
CA VAL A 81 -9.54 -12.03 16.22
C VAL A 81 -8.29 -11.86 17.07
N THR A 82 -8.27 -12.47 18.25
CA THR A 82 -7.10 -12.44 19.13
C THR A 82 -6.11 -13.49 18.64
N VAL A 83 -5.01 -13.06 18.03
CA VAL A 83 -3.99 -13.96 17.50
C VAL A 83 -3.09 -14.39 18.65
N SER A 84 -3.02 -15.69 18.91
CA SER A 84 -2.18 -16.26 19.97
C SER A 84 -0.80 -16.61 19.42
N GLY A 85 0.25 -15.91 19.85
CA GLY A 85 1.61 -16.14 19.35
C GLY A 85 1.74 -15.87 17.85
N THR A 86 2.58 -16.65 17.16
CA THR A 86 2.71 -16.58 15.70
C THR A 86 1.83 -17.62 15.02
N GLN A 87 0.97 -17.17 14.11
CA GLN A 87 0.18 -18.05 13.25
C GLN A 87 0.77 -18.02 11.84
N ASN A 88 1.28 -19.18 11.38
CA ASN A 88 1.72 -19.30 9.99
C ASN A 88 0.51 -19.55 9.09
N VAL A 89 0.41 -18.81 8.00
CA VAL A 89 -0.68 -18.86 7.01
C VAL A 89 -0.08 -18.97 5.61
N SER A 90 -0.79 -19.62 4.69
CA SER A 90 -0.44 -19.55 3.26
C SER A 90 -1.03 -18.30 2.62
N SER A 91 -2.30 -18.00 2.90
CA SER A 91 -2.98 -16.78 2.47
C SER A 91 -4.06 -16.36 3.48
N ILE A 92 -4.54 -15.13 3.33
CA ILE A 92 -5.73 -14.64 4.04
C ILE A 92 -6.71 -14.08 3.00
N THR A 93 -7.96 -14.52 3.05
CA THR A 93 -9.07 -13.95 2.30
C THR A 93 -10.14 -13.44 3.26
N VAL A 94 -10.65 -12.23 3.04
CA VAL A 94 -11.81 -11.67 3.74
C VAL A 94 -12.93 -11.51 2.72
N ASN A 95 -13.91 -12.40 2.75
CA ASN A 95 -15.10 -12.34 1.89
C ASN A 95 -16.12 -11.32 2.40
N LEU A 96 -16.24 -11.20 3.73
CA LEU A 96 -17.21 -10.33 4.40
C LEU A 96 -16.65 -9.87 5.75
N GLY A 97 -17.21 -8.77 6.25
CA GLY A 97 -16.93 -8.25 7.58
C GLY A 97 -15.66 -7.41 7.66
N SER A 98 -15.30 -7.05 8.89
CA SER A 98 -14.09 -6.26 9.15
C SER A 98 -13.26 -6.82 10.30
N PRO A 99 -12.55 -7.96 10.10
CA PRO A 99 -11.71 -8.55 11.12
C PRO A 99 -10.52 -7.66 11.48
N THR A 100 -10.28 -7.50 12.79
CA THR A 100 -9.03 -6.99 13.35
C THR A 100 -8.23 -8.14 13.96
N LEU A 101 -7.07 -8.42 13.39
CA LEU A 101 -6.11 -9.40 13.91
C LEU A 101 -5.26 -8.70 14.99
N SER A 102 -5.60 -8.94 16.25
CA SER A 102 -4.97 -8.28 17.40
C SER A 102 -3.90 -9.16 18.06
N SER A 103 -3.00 -8.52 18.80
CA SER A 103 -1.90 -9.09 19.60
C SER A 103 -0.81 -9.86 18.83
N GLY A 104 -1.08 -11.08 18.41
CA GLY A 104 -0.06 -12.00 17.87
C GLY A 104 0.43 -11.62 16.48
N ASN A 105 1.37 -12.41 15.95
CA ASN A 105 1.94 -12.20 14.64
C ASN A 105 1.30 -13.12 13.60
N ILE A 106 1.02 -12.58 12.42
CA ILE A 106 0.74 -13.38 11.23
C ILE A 106 2.04 -13.52 10.45
N ASN A 107 2.43 -14.75 10.15
CA ASN A 107 3.56 -15.04 9.28
C ASN A 107 3.08 -15.74 8.01
N PHE A 108 3.29 -15.12 6.85
CA PHE A 108 3.01 -15.76 5.58
C PHE A 108 4.13 -16.74 5.21
N SER A 109 3.82 -18.03 5.14
CA SER A 109 4.82 -19.10 5.00
C SER A 109 5.05 -19.58 3.57
N THR A 110 4.44 -18.95 2.57
CA THR A 110 4.57 -19.33 1.14
C THR A 110 5.42 -18.33 0.35
N ALA A 111 5.86 -18.74 -0.86
CA ALA A 111 6.68 -17.91 -1.74
C ALA A 111 5.95 -16.67 -2.29
N THR A 112 4.64 -16.80 -2.55
CA THR A 112 3.78 -15.75 -3.13
C THR A 112 2.47 -15.67 -2.36
N PRO A 113 2.49 -15.21 -1.10
CA PRO A 113 1.29 -15.15 -0.29
C PRO A 113 0.36 -14.03 -0.75
N ASN A 114 -0.94 -14.25 -0.62
CA ASN A 114 -1.98 -13.29 -1.00
C ASN A 114 -2.81 -12.87 0.21
N VAL A 115 -3.13 -11.58 0.25
CA VAL A 115 -4.16 -11.01 1.13
C VAL A 115 -5.24 -10.41 0.24
N LEU A 116 -6.42 -11.04 0.27
CA LEU A 116 -7.54 -10.69 -0.58
C LEU A 116 -8.69 -10.20 0.29
N VAL A 117 -9.09 -8.94 0.14
CA VAL A 117 -10.19 -8.34 0.92
C VAL A 117 -11.29 -7.93 -0.04
N ALA A 118 -12.50 -8.41 0.18
CA ALA A 118 -13.66 -8.12 -0.65
C ALA A 118 -14.03 -6.63 -0.57
N ALA A 119 -14.64 -6.12 -1.63
CA ALA A 119 -15.13 -4.74 -1.66
C ALA A 119 -16.06 -4.46 -0.46
N GLY A 120 -15.86 -3.31 0.20
CA GLY A 120 -16.62 -2.92 1.40
C GLY A 120 -16.18 -3.62 2.70
N SER A 121 -15.22 -4.54 2.65
CA SER A 121 -14.63 -5.20 3.82
C SER A 121 -13.28 -4.60 4.17
N THR A 122 -12.83 -4.79 5.42
CA THR A 122 -11.53 -4.32 5.91
C THR A 122 -10.80 -5.41 6.70
N LEU A 123 -9.54 -5.68 6.38
CA LEU A 123 -8.66 -6.48 7.21
C LEU A 123 -7.66 -5.58 7.94
N THR A 124 -7.65 -5.62 9.26
CA THR A 124 -6.68 -4.87 10.06
C THR A 124 -5.66 -5.78 10.70
N PHE A 125 -4.38 -5.56 10.38
CA PHE A 125 -3.26 -6.14 11.13
C PHE A 125 -2.91 -5.20 12.29
N GLY A 126 -3.24 -5.62 13.52
CA GLY A 126 -2.95 -4.87 14.74
C GLY A 126 -1.49 -4.96 15.19
N SER A 127 -0.77 -5.98 14.73
CA SER A 127 0.67 -6.17 14.92
C SER A 127 1.37 -6.26 13.56
N ALA A 128 2.68 -6.04 13.54
CA ALA A 128 3.46 -6.17 12.32
C ALA A 128 3.37 -7.62 11.79
N LEU A 129 2.92 -7.77 10.55
CA LEU A 129 2.95 -9.04 9.85
C LEU A 129 4.37 -9.35 9.38
N THR A 130 4.66 -10.63 9.19
CA THR A 130 5.91 -11.10 8.56
C THR A 130 5.59 -12.00 7.38
N SER A 131 6.59 -12.23 6.52
CA SER A 131 6.52 -13.22 5.45
C SER A 131 7.86 -13.93 5.35
N THR A 132 7.86 -15.26 5.37
CA THR A 132 9.09 -16.06 5.24
C THR A 132 9.81 -15.77 3.92
N SER A 133 9.05 -15.51 2.84
CA SER A 133 9.60 -15.12 1.54
C SER A 133 9.92 -13.63 1.42
N ASN A 134 9.55 -12.83 2.43
CA ASN A 134 9.49 -11.37 2.39
C ASN A 134 8.63 -10.79 1.27
N ASN A 135 7.85 -11.61 0.56
CA ASN A 135 6.92 -11.19 -0.47
C ASN A 135 5.50 -11.14 0.09
N LEU A 136 4.67 -10.28 -0.50
CA LEU A 136 3.24 -10.19 -0.20
C LEU A 136 2.48 -9.59 -1.38
N THR A 137 1.34 -10.19 -1.74
CA THR A 137 0.41 -9.59 -2.72
C THR A 137 -0.84 -9.12 -2.00
N LEU A 138 -1.22 -7.87 -2.22
CA LEU A 138 -2.43 -7.27 -1.70
C LEU A 138 -3.45 -7.04 -2.83
N GLY A 139 -4.67 -7.51 -2.59
CA GLY A 139 -5.81 -7.28 -3.47
C GLY A 139 -5.74 -7.99 -4.82
N SER A 140 -6.76 -7.72 -5.64
CA SER A 140 -6.81 -8.07 -7.06
C SER A 140 -7.91 -7.25 -7.75
N SER A 141 -8.16 -7.47 -9.04
CA SER A 141 -9.31 -6.87 -9.72
C SER A 141 -10.67 -7.28 -9.15
N ALA A 142 -10.75 -8.44 -8.48
CA ALA A 142 -11.96 -8.93 -7.81
C ALA A 142 -12.01 -8.58 -6.31
N PHE A 143 -10.86 -8.30 -5.69
CA PHE A 143 -10.73 -8.03 -4.26
C PHE A 143 -10.17 -6.62 -4.05
N THR A 144 -11.10 -5.67 -3.97
CA THR A 144 -10.81 -4.22 -3.92
C THR A 144 -11.05 -3.59 -2.55
N GLY A 145 -11.18 -4.39 -1.49
CA GLY A 145 -11.33 -3.92 -0.12
C GLY A 145 -10.06 -3.32 0.49
N THR A 146 -10.10 -3.10 1.80
CA THR A 146 -9.04 -2.39 2.52
C THR A 146 -8.19 -3.35 3.37
N THR A 147 -6.88 -3.25 3.24
CA THR A 147 -5.91 -3.86 4.15
C THR A 147 -5.24 -2.76 4.96
N VAL A 148 -5.24 -2.86 6.29
CA VAL A 148 -4.67 -1.83 7.19
C VAL A 148 -3.44 -2.38 7.89
N PHE A 149 -2.32 -1.68 7.78
CA PHE A 149 -1.13 -1.90 8.60
C PHE A 149 -1.15 -0.91 9.78
N SER A 150 -1.46 -1.42 10.97
CA SER A 150 -1.51 -0.62 12.21
C SER A 150 -0.22 -0.67 13.03
N ALA A 151 0.80 -1.35 12.51
CA ALA A 151 2.14 -1.39 13.09
C ALA A 151 3.21 -1.28 12.00
N ASN A 152 4.40 -0.84 12.39
CA ASN A 152 5.54 -0.72 11.48
C ASN A 152 5.84 -2.08 10.83
N THR A 153 5.81 -2.12 9.50
CA THR A 153 5.93 -3.37 8.73
C THR A 153 7.15 -3.30 7.82
N SER A 154 8.00 -4.32 7.87
CA SER A 154 9.21 -4.41 7.04
C SER A 154 9.24 -5.72 6.28
N LEU A 155 9.28 -5.64 4.95
CA LEU A 155 9.36 -6.78 4.04
C LEU A 155 10.44 -6.51 3.00
N SER A 156 11.60 -7.16 3.11
CA SER A 156 12.73 -6.90 2.20
C SER A 156 12.53 -7.41 0.77
N GLY A 157 11.44 -8.12 0.50
CA GLY A 157 11.07 -8.66 -0.81
C GLY A 157 10.10 -7.74 -1.54
N THR A 158 9.24 -8.34 -2.36
CA THR A 158 8.27 -7.61 -3.18
C THR A 158 6.90 -7.57 -2.51
N VAL A 159 6.42 -6.35 -2.24
CA VAL A 159 5.01 -6.09 -1.95
C VAL A 159 4.33 -5.71 -3.26
N THR A 160 3.40 -6.54 -3.72
CA THR A 160 2.62 -6.29 -4.93
C THR A 160 1.26 -5.71 -4.57
N LEU A 161 0.89 -4.57 -5.15
CA LEU A 161 -0.46 -4.04 -5.11
C LEU A 161 -1.18 -4.39 -6.41
N ALA A 162 -2.08 -5.37 -6.35
CA ALA A 162 -2.85 -5.85 -7.50
C ALA A 162 -4.29 -5.32 -7.52
N GLY A 163 -4.68 -4.52 -6.53
CA GLY A 163 -5.98 -3.87 -6.41
C GLY A 163 -6.25 -3.39 -4.98
N GLY A 164 -7.38 -2.73 -4.79
CA GLY A 164 -7.88 -2.34 -3.46
C GLY A 164 -7.11 -1.22 -2.78
N THR A 165 -7.21 -1.16 -1.46
CA THR A 165 -6.61 -0.11 -0.64
C THR A 165 -5.64 -0.69 0.40
N LEU A 166 -4.43 -0.16 0.46
CA LEU A 166 -3.51 -0.31 1.59
C LEU A 166 -3.56 0.96 2.44
N THR A 167 -4.03 0.86 3.68
CA THR A 167 -3.96 1.95 4.65
C THR A 167 -2.73 1.80 5.54
N LEU A 168 -1.91 2.84 5.57
CA LEU A 168 -0.80 2.99 6.53
C LEU A 168 -1.38 3.71 7.75
N GLY A 169 -1.69 2.99 8.82
CA GLY A 169 -2.42 3.53 9.97
C GLY A 169 -1.57 4.39 10.92
N GLY A 170 -0.84 5.38 10.40
CA GLY A 170 0.13 6.18 11.17
C GLY A 170 1.43 5.43 11.45
N THR A 171 1.90 4.65 10.47
CA THR A 171 3.03 3.73 10.61
C THR A 171 4.17 4.03 9.65
N SER A 172 5.33 3.44 9.93
CA SER A 172 6.44 3.37 8.99
C SER A 172 6.51 1.98 8.34
N SER A 173 6.36 1.94 7.02
CA SER A 173 6.48 0.70 6.22
C SER A 173 7.72 0.74 5.34
N THR A 174 8.47 -0.36 5.29
CA THR A 174 9.70 -0.48 4.50
C THR A 174 9.65 -1.72 3.62
N PHE A 175 9.73 -1.54 2.30
CA PHE A 175 9.69 -2.64 1.34
C PHE A 175 10.96 -2.70 0.47
N GLY A 176 11.36 -3.90 0.07
CA GLY A 176 12.37 -4.06 -0.98
C GLY A 176 11.84 -3.47 -2.29
N THR A 177 10.79 -4.08 -2.83
CA THR A 177 10.10 -3.58 -4.02
C THR A 177 8.63 -3.34 -3.71
N LEU A 178 8.11 -2.19 -4.12
CA LEU A 178 6.68 -1.96 -4.25
C LEU A 178 6.32 -2.07 -5.73
N ASN A 179 5.54 -3.11 -6.06
CA ASN A 179 5.16 -3.43 -7.44
C ASN A 179 3.67 -3.22 -7.64
N VAL A 180 3.27 -2.23 -8.44
CA VAL A 180 1.87 -1.91 -8.68
C VAL A 180 1.43 -2.50 -10.02
N THR A 181 0.56 -3.51 -9.96
CA THR A 181 0.09 -4.29 -11.13
C THR A 181 -1.39 -4.11 -11.42
N GLY A 182 -2.17 -3.58 -10.46
CA GLY A 182 -3.56 -3.21 -10.64
C GLY A 182 -3.86 -1.85 -10.01
N ASN A 183 -4.98 -1.23 -10.42
CA ASN A 183 -5.40 0.06 -9.89
C ASN A 183 -5.58 -0.05 -8.38
N SER A 184 -4.75 0.67 -7.64
CA SER A 184 -4.63 0.52 -6.18
C SER A 184 -4.63 1.89 -5.51
N THR A 185 -5.03 1.90 -4.25
CA THR A 185 -4.92 3.07 -3.37
C THR A 185 -3.91 2.77 -2.27
N ILE A 186 -3.04 3.74 -1.97
CA ILE A 186 -2.36 3.83 -0.68
C ILE A 186 -2.95 5.00 0.08
N ASP A 187 -3.49 4.71 1.25
CA ASP A 187 -4.09 5.68 2.16
C ASP A 187 -3.09 6.02 3.27
N PHE A 188 -2.65 7.29 3.30
CA PHE A 188 -1.73 7.86 4.29
C PHE A 188 -2.48 8.42 5.51
N ALA A 189 -3.60 7.83 5.93
CA ALA A 189 -4.32 8.22 7.13
C ALA A 189 -3.42 8.20 8.40
N GLY A 190 -3.05 9.37 8.91
CA GLY A 190 -2.16 9.53 10.06
C GLY A 190 -0.85 10.24 9.68
N THR A 191 0.23 9.96 10.41
CA THR A 191 1.59 10.39 10.04
C THR A 191 2.37 9.17 9.59
N ASN A 192 2.67 9.10 8.31
CA ASN A 192 3.12 7.89 7.65
C ASN A 192 4.45 8.07 6.94
N THR A 193 5.26 7.02 6.95
CA THR A 193 6.47 6.95 6.12
C THR A 193 6.47 5.63 5.36
N LEU A 194 6.51 5.69 4.04
CA LEU A 194 6.67 4.55 3.16
C LEU A 194 8.04 4.62 2.49
N ASN A 195 8.93 3.69 2.81
CA ASN A 195 10.25 3.56 2.21
C ASN A 195 10.27 2.35 1.29
N VAL A 196 10.65 2.52 0.02
CA VAL A 196 10.83 1.40 -0.91
C VAL A 196 12.20 1.48 -1.57
N THR A 197 12.88 0.34 -1.74
CA THR A 197 14.12 0.33 -2.52
C THR A 197 13.81 0.53 -4.01
N THR A 198 12.80 -0.17 -4.53
CA THR A 198 12.34 -0.02 -5.92
C THR A 198 10.84 0.17 -6.00
N LEU A 199 10.39 1.17 -6.76
CA LEU A 199 9.00 1.32 -7.19
C LEU A 199 8.87 0.91 -8.67
N THR A 200 7.94 0.00 -8.95
CA THR A 200 7.51 -0.36 -10.31
C THR A 200 6.01 -0.16 -10.45
N ILE A 201 5.57 0.41 -11.57
CA ILE A 201 4.15 0.57 -11.90
C ILE A 201 3.95 0.05 -13.32
N SER A 202 3.02 -0.89 -13.48
CA SER A 202 2.68 -1.47 -14.78
C SER A 202 2.04 -0.42 -15.69
N ALA A 203 2.26 -0.49 -17.01
CA ALA A 203 1.69 0.47 -17.95
C ALA A 203 0.15 0.50 -17.86
N GLY A 204 -0.43 1.70 -17.82
CA GLY A 204 -1.89 1.90 -17.77
C GLY A 204 -2.53 1.71 -16.40
N VAL A 205 -1.76 1.36 -15.37
CA VAL A 205 -2.24 1.24 -13.98
C VAL A 205 -2.16 2.58 -13.26
N THR A 206 -3.15 2.91 -12.43
CA THR A 206 -3.12 4.09 -11.56
C THR A 206 -2.87 3.71 -10.11
N LEU A 207 -1.90 4.37 -9.47
CA LEU A 207 -1.72 4.37 -8.02
C LEU A 207 -2.30 5.66 -7.44
N THR A 208 -3.35 5.55 -6.64
CA THR A 208 -3.96 6.68 -5.96
C THR A 208 -3.36 6.83 -4.57
N ILE A 209 -2.95 8.05 -4.20
CA ILE A 209 -2.48 8.38 -2.86
C ILE A 209 -3.56 9.23 -2.17
N GLN A 210 -4.10 8.75 -1.06
CA GLN A 210 -5.14 9.42 -0.28
C GLN A 210 -4.61 9.88 1.08
N ASN A 211 -5.30 10.87 1.66
CA ASN A 211 -5.00 11.45 2.98
C ASN A 211 -3.55 11.88 3.19
N TRP A 212 -2.84 12.22 2.11
CA TRP A 212 -1.46 12.67 2.18
C TRP A 212 -1.37 14.12 2.63
N THR A 213 -0.55 14.36 3.64
CA THR A 213 -0.28 15.67 4.23
C THR A 213 1.18 16.05 4.00
N ARG A 214 1.38 17.18 3.29
CA ARG A 214 2.71 17.76 3.04
C ARG A 214 3.50 17.92 4.34
N ALA A 215 4.78 17.54 4.30
CA ALA A 215 5.73 17.65 5.41
C ALA A 215 5.44 16.77 6.65
N SER A 216 4.32 16.04 6.68
CA SER A 216 4.04 15.01 7.70
C SER A 216 4.21 13.62 7.10
N ASP A 217 3.72 13.42 5.87
CA ASP A 217 3.75 12.13 5.19
C ASP A 217 4.87 12.06 4.15
N PHE A 218 5.51 10.89 4.11
CA PHE A 218 6.65 10.67 3.24
C PHE A 218 6.52 9.37 2.47
N PHE A 219 6.75 9.44 1.15
CA PHE A 219 6.88 8.29 0.28
C PHE A 219 8.21 8.40 -0.45
N TYR A 220 9.14 7.51 -0.12
CA TYR A 220 10.48 7.48 -0.68
C TYR A 220 10.69 6.25 -1.55
N ALA A 221 11.39 6.42 -2.67
CA ALA A 221 11.84 5.33 -3.52
C ALA A 221 13.30 5.54 -3.93
N THR A 222 14.21 4.65 -3.53
CA THR A 222 15.62 4.73 -3.94
C THR A 222 15.79 4.62 -5.46
N ASN A 223 14.96 3.79 -6.09
CA ASN A 223 14.85 3.64 -7.52
C ASN A 223 13.37 3.63 -7.93
N TRP A 224 13.02 4.37 -8.98
CA TRP A 224 11.71 4.28 -9.61
C TRP A 224 11.89 3.87 -11.06
N THR A 225 11.55 2.61 -11.35
CA THR A 225 11.77 2.00 -12.67
C THR A 225 11.05 2.76 -13.77
N GLY A 226 11.82 3.25 -14.76
CA GLY A 226 11.31 4.02 -15.89
C GLY A 226 11.06 5.50 -15.60
N ALA A 227 11.18 5.95 -14.35
CA ALA A 227 11.06 7.37 -14.01
C ALA A 227 12.37 8.12 -14.25
N THR A 228 12.24 9.39 -14.58
CA THR A 228 13.37 10.34 -14.57
C THR A 228 13.17 11.30 -13.41
N PRO A 229 14.13 11.44 -12.48
CA PRO A 229 14.03 12.40 -11.40
C PRO A 229 13.76 13.83 -11.90
N ASN A 230 12.98 14.58 -11.14
CA ASN A 230 12.56 15.97 -11.39
C ASN A 230 11.75 16.19 -12.67
N VAL A 231 11.32 15.13 -13.35
CA VAL A 231 10.36 15.21 -14.46
C VAL A 231 8.95 14.99 -13.92
N MET A 232 7.96 15.51 -14.64
CA MET A 232 6.53 15.39 -14.32
C MET A 232 5.73 15.15 -15.61
N GLY A 233 4.47 14.72 -15.47
CA GLY A 233 3.54 14.63 -16.61
C GLY A 233 3.76 13.46 -17.56
N SER A 234 4.87 12.74 -17.45
CA SER A 234 5.17 11.53 -18.21
C SER A 234 5.04 10.27 -17.37
N ALA A 235 4.81 9.13 -18.03
CA ALA A 235 4.86 7.83 -17.35
C ALA A 235 6.30 7.53 -16.89
N PRO A 236 6.48 6.84 -15.74
CA PRO A 236 5.44 6.36 -14.84
C PRO A 236 4.92 7.41 -13.84
N MET A 237 5.50 8.61 -13.74
CA MET A 237 5.10 9.58 -12.70
C MET A 237 3.64 10.01 -12.82
N ASN A 238 3.13 10.18 -14.04
CA ASN A 238 1.72 10.51 -14.30
C ASN A 238 0.73 9.36 -14.03
N GLN A 239 1.21 8.21 -13.58
CA GLN A 239 0.38 7.08 -13.13
C GLN A 239 0.12 7.12 -11.61
N VAL A 240 0.80 8.02 -10.89
CA VAL A 240 0.58 8.25 -9.46
C VAL A 240 -0.23 9.53 -9.29
N THR A 241 -1.35 9.46 -8.59
CA THR A 241 -2.23 10.62 -8.36
C THR A 241 -2.45 10.81 -6.88
N PHE A 242 -2.04 11.97 -6.35
CA PHE A 242 -2.36 12.37 -4.99
C PHE A 242 -3.73 13.07 -4.98
N ASN A 243 -4.59 12.73 -4.02
CA ASN A 243 -5.90 13.37 -3.92
C ASN A 243 -5.75 14.90 -3.78
N GLY A 244 -6.54 15.65 -4.56
CA GLY A 244 -6.43 17.11 -4.66
C GLY A 244 -5.35 17.63 -5.64
N PHE A 245 -4.59 16.76 -6.29
CA PHE A 245 -3.60 17.10 -7.31
C PHE A 245 -3.87 16.35 -8.62
N THR A 246 -3.48 16.93 -9.75
CA THR A 246 -3.54 16.22 -11.03
C THR A 246 -2.40 15.23 -11.11
N ALA A 247 -2.60 14.10 -11.79
CA ALA A 247 -1.56 13.09 -11.98
C ALA A 247 -0.28 13.66 -12.63
N SER A 248 -0.44 14.69 -13.48
CA SER A 248 0.66 15.40 -14.10
C SER A 248 1.56 16.19 -13.14
N GLN A 249 1.14 16.40 -11.89
CA GLN A 249 1.93 17.11 -10.88
C GLN A 249 2.79 16.16 -10.04
N THR A 250 2.61 14.85 -10.13
CA THR A 250 3.47 13.94 -9.38
C THR A 250 4.87 13.94 -9.97
N GLY A 251 5.88 14.09 -9.11
CA GLY A 251 7.28 14.00 -9.46
C GLY A 251 8.05 13.13 -8.48
N TRP A 252 9.31 12.88 -8.82
CA TRP A 252 10.29 12.16 -8.01
C TRP A 252 11.53 13.04 -7.83
N ASP A 253 11.78 13.49 -6.62
CA ASP A 253 12.83 14.46 -6.32
C ASP A 253 14.21 13.78 -6.24
N SER A 254 15.22 14.31 -6.93
CA SER A 254 16.58 13.74 -6.88
C SER A 254 17.35 14.06 -5.60
N TYR A 255 16.92 15.05 -4.81
CA TYR A 255 17.63 15.48 -3.60
C TYR A 255 17.42 14.50 -2.45
N ASP A 256 16.19 14.04 -2.25
CA ASP A 256 15.80 13.18 -1.13
C ASP A 256 15.06 11.90 -1.57
N ASN A 257 14.96 11.64 -2.87
CA ASN A 257 14.26 10.50 -3.46
C ASN A 257 12.76 10.45 -3.10
N GLN A 258 12.15 11.58 -2.74
CA GLN A 258 10.74 11.65 -2.38
C GLN A 258 9.84 11.66 -3.61
N ILE A 259 8.76 10.88 -3.55
CA ILE A 259 7.63 10.93 -4.47
C ILE A 259 6.57 11.83 -3.87
N ARG A 260 6.22 12.90 -4.58
CA ARG A 260 5.25 13.90 -4.10
C ARG A 260 4.66 14.71 -5.25
N PRO A 261 3.52 15.39 -5.03
CA PRO A 261 3.06 16.47 -5.89
C PRO A 261 4.08 17.60 -5.87
N ASN A 262 4.65 17.89 -7.04
CA ASN A 262 5.47 19.06 -7.30
C ASN A 262 4.57 20.15 -7.88
N VAL A 263 4.32 21.19 -7.10
CA VAL A 263 3.82 22.46 -7.63
C VAL A 263 5.01 23.26 -8.15
N PRO A 264 4.91 23.96 -9.30
CA PRO A 264 6.00 24.80 -9.80
C PRO A 264 6.55 25.66 -8.66
N GLU A 265 7.85 25.52 -8.38
CA GLU A 265 8.44 26.15 -7.21
C GLU A 265 8.35 27.68 -7.30
N ALA A 266 8.42 28.35 -6.14
CA ALA A 266 8.56 29.80 -6.06
C ALA A 266 9.73 30.33 -6.93
N ARG A 267 10.73 29.51 -7.26
CA ARG A 267 11.83 29.85 -8.17
C ARG A 267 11.39 29.98 -9.63
N THR A 268 10.39 29.23 -10.10
CA THR A 268 9.82 29.40 -11.44
C THR A 268 9.08 30.73 -11.51
N TYR A 269 8.27 31.05 -10.51
CA TYR A 269 7.60 32.35 -10.40
C TYR A 269 8.60 33.49 -10.16
N GLY A 270 9.66 33.25 -9.39
CA GLY A 270 10.74 34.20 -9.13
C GLY A 270 11.57 34.48 -10.38
N ALA A 271 11.86 33.47 -11.20
CA ALA A 271 12.54 33.64 -12.48
C ALA A 271 11.68 34.41 -13.48
N LEU A 272 10.37 34.11 -13.55
CA LEU A 272 9.43 34.89 -14.36
C LEU A 272 9.34 36.35 -13.89
N LEU A 273 9.29 36.58 -12.58
CA LEU A 273 9.28 37.91 -11.99
C LEU A 273 10.59 38.67 -12.29
N LEU A 274 11.75 38.04 -12.11
CA LEU A 274 13.05 38.63 -12.41
C LEU A 274 13.21 38.91 -13.92
N GLY A 275 12.73 38.02 -14.78
CA GLY A 275 12.62 38.25 -16.22
C GLY A 275 11.75 39.47 -16.56
N ALA A 276 10.59 39.61 -15.91
CA ALA A 276 9.72 40.77 -16.09
C ALA A 276 10.38 42.07 -15.59
N LEU A 277 11.05 42.04 -14.44
CA LEU A 277 11.72 43.23 -13.88
C LEU A 277 12.91 43.67 -14.76
N THR A 278 13.70 42.73 -15.27
CA THR A 278 14.83 43.03 -16.15
C THR A 278 14.37 43.62 -17.49
N THR A 279 13.33 43.07 -18.10
CA THR A 279 12.76 43.64 -19.35
C THR A 279 12.21 45.06 -19.14
N VAL A 280 11.50 45.32 -18.04
CA VAL A 280 11.03 46.68 -17.70
C VAL A 280 12.20 47.64 -17.47
N PHE A 281 13.24 47.21 -16.75
CA PHE A 281 14.40 48.06 -16.46
C PHE A 281 15.18 48.41 -17.74
N VAL A 282 15.44 47.42 -18.60
CA VAL A 282 16.10 47.64 -19.90
C VAL A 282 15.23 48.51 -20.80
N GLY A 283 13.92 48.26 -20.88
CA GLY A 283 12.99 49.09 -21.64
C GLY A 283 13.00 50.55 -21.19
N ARG A 284 12.96 50.83 -19.88
CA ARG A 284 13.05 52.19 -19.34
C ARG A 284 14.39 52.86 -19.64
N ARG A 285 15.50 52.11 -19.63
CA ARG A 285 16.83 52.64 -19.96
C ARG A 285 16.95 53.01 -21.44
N LEU A 286 16.39 52.20 -22.32
CA LEU A 286 16.42 52.43 -23.77
C LEU A 286 15.51 53.59 -24.22
N MET A 287 14.40 53.83 -23.52
CA MET A 287 13.52 54.97 -23.78
C MET A 287 14.09 56.32 -23.30
N ARG A 288 15.14 56.30 -22.46
CA ARG A 288 15.84 57.52 -21.96
C ARG A 288 17.10 57.84 -22.77
N ARG A 289 17.07 57.76 -24.10
CA ARG A 289 18.16 58.35 -24.90
C ARG A 289 18.03 59.88 -24.83
N PRO A 290 19.11 60.63 -24.50
CA PRO A 290 19.05 62.08 -24.48
C PRO A 290 18.74 62.60 -25.88
N ALA A 291 17.80 63.54 -25.97
CA ALA A 291 17.60 64.33 -27.17
C ALA A 291 18.95 64.95 -27.57
N GLY A 292 19.30 64.83 -28.85
CA GLY A 292 20.57 65.33 -29.39
C GLY A 292 20.82 66.77 -28.95
N HIS A 293 22.04 67.01 -28.46
CA HIS A 293 22.57 68.34 -28.18
C HIS A 293 22.45 69.17 -29.46
N ALA A 294 21.56 70.16 -29.44
CA ALA A 294 21.35 71.10 -30.52
C ALA A 294 22.60 71.96 -30.74
N ASP A 295 22.84 72.28 -32.01
CA ASP A 295 23.98 72.97 -32.58
C ASP A 295 24.38 74.25 -31.81
N ILE A 296 25.70 74.41 -31.60
CA ILE A 296 26.32 75.68 -31.22
C ILE A 296 26.56 76.46 -32.53
N PRO A 297 26.01 77.68 -32.70
CA PRO A 297 26.31 78.50 -33.87
C PRO A 297 27.72 79.11 -33.73
N PRO A 298 28.47 79.31 -34.84
CA PRO A 298 29.74 79.99 -34.79
C PRO A 298 29.52 81.50 -34.60
N ASP A 299 30.12 82.04 -33.55
CA ASP A 299 30.31 83.48 -33.35
C ASP A 299 31.58 83.96 -34.10
N PHE A 300 31.38 85.03 -34.88
CA PHE A 300 32.33 85.93 -35.57
C PHE A 300 33.05 85.45 -36.84
#